data_AF-A0A957CQR2-F1
#
_entry.id   AF-A0A957CQR2-F1
#
_cell.length_a   1.000
_cell.length_b   1.000
_cell.length_c   1.000
_cell.angle_alpha   90.00
_cell.angle_beta   90.00
_cell.angle_gamma   90.00
#
_symmetry.space_group_name_H-M   'P 1'
#
loop_
_entity.id
_entity.type
_entity.pdbx_description
1 polymer ?
#
loop_
_entity_poly.entity_id
_entity_poly.type
_entity_poly.pdbx_seq_one_letter_code
_entity_poly.pdbx_strand_id
1 'polypeptide(L)' 'FAGETAVPWLPVAPDYQQRNVALQNQEATSMLALYRALAALRCAEPALHMGDYRSIDVANDDVFA' A
#
# COMPACT_ATOMS: atom_id res chain seq x y z
N PHE A 1 -19.40 4.65 -8.65
CA PHE A 1 -19.27 5.55 -7.49
C PHE A 1 -20.60 6.21 -7.30
N ALA A 2 -21.11 6.29 -6.07
CA ALA A 2 -22.40 6.92 -5.81
C ALA A 2 -22.38 8.36 -6.35
N GLY A 3 -23.48 8.83 -6.93
CA GLY A 3 -23.56 10.21 -7.46
C GLY A 3 -23.22 11.24 -6.39
N GLU A 4 -22.87 12.46 -6.79
CA GLU A 4 -22.40 13.53 -5.88
C GLU A 4 -23.38 13.85 -4.71
N THR A 5 -24.66 13.51 -4.87
CA THR A 5 -25.73 13.67 -3.87
C THR A 5 -26.13 12.37 -3.16
N ALA A 6 -25.53 11.24 -3.50
CA ALA A 6 -25.87 9.96 -2.92
C ALA A 6 -25.16 9.77 -1.58
N VAL A 7 -25.94 9.46 -0.54
CA VAL A 7 -25.42 9.15 0.79
C VAL A 7 -24.86 7.72 0.76
N PRO A 8 -23.58 7.50 1.10
CA PRO A 8 -23.01 6.16 1.14
C PRO A 8 -23.65 5.34 2.27
N TRP A 9 -23.84 4.04 2.03
CA TRP A 9 -24.44 3.12 3.02
C TRP A 9 -23.64 3.04 4.34
N LEU A 10 -22.35 3.33 4.27
CA LEU A 10 -21.44 3.49 5.40
C LEU A 10 -20.77 4.87 5.31
N PRO A 11 -20.69 5.64 6.40
CA PRO A 11 -19.96 6.90 6.41
C PRO A 11 -18.52 6.72 5.93
N VAL A 12 -18.07 7.64 5.07
CA VAL A 12 -16.66 7.72 4.70
C VAL A 12 -15.81 8.13 5.89
N ALA A 13 -14.54 7.69 5.90
CA ALA A 13 -13.60 8.08 6.94
C ALA A 13 -13.48 9.61 7.03
N PRO A 14 -13.48 10.22 8.22
CA PRO A 14 -13.46 11.68 8.38
C PRO A 14 -12.26 12.37 7.71
N ASP A 15 -11.15 11.66 7.56
CA ASP A 15 -9.88 12.12 6.99
C ASP A 15 -9.76 11.91 5.47
N TYR A 16 -10.84 11.50 4.77
CA TYR A 16 -10.79 11.22 3.33
C TYR A 16 -10.32 12.40 2.48
N GLN A 17 -10.54 13.64 2.94
CA GLN A 17 -10.07 14.85 2.25
C GLN A 17 -8.54 14.96 2.22
N GLN A 18 -7.87 14.39 3.22
CA GLN A 18 -6.41 14.34 3.32
C GLN A 18 -5.85 13.02 2.78
N ARG A 19 -6.59 11.92 2.92
CA ARG A 19 -6.19 10.57 2.50
C ARG A 19 -7.10 10.04 1.40
N ASN A 20 -6.77 10.42 0.17
CA ASN A 20 -7.45 9.94 -1.03
C ASN A 20 -6.46 9.72 -2.17
N VAL A 21 -6.93 9.01 -3.20
CA VAL A 21 -6.13 8.66 -4.38
C VAL A 21 -5.75 9.90 -5.20
N ALA A 22 -6.59 10.93 -5.25
CA ALA A 22 -6.29 12.13 -6.04
C ALA A 22 -5.05 12.85 -5.50
N LEU A 23 -4.97 13.06 -4.19
CA LEU A 23 -3.79 13.63 -3.54
C LEU A 23 -2.59 12.69 -3.62
N GLN A 24 -2.77 11.40 -3.29
CA GLN A 24 -1.64 10.46 -3.30
C GLN A 24 -1.05 10.23 -4.70
N ASN A 25 -1.83 10.36 -5.78
CA ASN A 25 -1.31 10.30 -7.15
C ASN A 25 -0.35 11.45 -7.49
N GLN A 26 -0.49 12.60 -6.82
CA GLN A 26 0.34 13.79 -7.06
C GLN A 26 1.60 13.80 -6.19
N GLU A 27 1.59 13.05 -5.08
CA GLU A 27 2.69 12.98 -4.13
C GLU A 27 3.59 11.76 -4.38
N ALA A 28 4.84 12.02 -4.79
CA ALA A 28 5.81 10.97 -5.14
C ALA A 28 6.23 10.09 -3.96
N THR A 29 6.14 10.60 -2.73
CA THR A 29 6.44 9.86 -1.50
C THR A 29 5.19 9.30 -0.81
N SER A 30 4.07 9.23 -1.53
CA SER A 30 2.83 8.69 -0.98
C SER A 30 2.88 7.17 -0.77
N MET A 31 1.98 6.68 0.08
CA MET A 31 1.78 5.24 0.25
C MET A 31 1.39 4.57 -1.07
N LEU A 32 0.54 5.20 -1.88
CA LEU A 32 0.19 4.71 -3.22
C LEU A 32 1.41 4.57 -4.14
N ALA A 33 2.32 5.55 -4.14
CA ALA A 33 3.54 5.49 -4.93
C ALA A 33 4.46 4.35 -4.47
N LEU A 34 4.63 4.19 -3.14
CA LEU A 34 5.38 3.07 -2.55
C LEU A 34 4.81 1.72 -2.99
N TYR A 35 3.50 1.51 -2.85
CA TYR A 35 2.85 0.25 -3.23
C TYR A 35 2.99 -0.05 -4.73
N ARG A 36 2.88 0.96 -5.60
CA ARG A 36 3.11 0.78 -7.04
C ARG A 36 4.53 0.33 -7.33
N ALA A 37 5.52 0.95 -6.69
CA ALA A 37 6.93 0.58 -6.85
C ALA A 37 7.20 -0.85 -6.37
N LEU A 38 6.69 -1.23 -5.19
CA LEU A 38 6.84 -2.58 -4.65
C LEU A 38 6.11 -3.64 -5.50
N ALA A 39 4.92 -3.33 -6.02
CA ALA A 39 4.21 -4.23 -6.93
C ALA A 39 4.99 -4.44 -8.24
N ALA A 40 5.54 -3.37 -8.81
CA ALA A 40 6.39 -3.47 -10.00
C ALA A 40 7.65 -4.30 -9.72
N LEU A 41 8.32 -4.07 -8.58
CA LEU A 41 9.48 -4.85 -8.16
C LEU A 41 9.15 -6.34 -7.98
N ARG A 42 8.02 -6.66 -7.31
CA ARG A 42 7.56 -8.03 -7.15
C ARG A 42 7.28 -8.70 -8.50
N CYS A 43 6.73 -8.00 -9.48
CA CYS A 43 6.52 -8.57 -10.81
C CYS A 43 7.82 -8.77 -11.60
N ALA A 44 8.82 -7.90 -11.39
CA ALA A 44 10.08 -7.94 -12.10
C ALA A 44 11.06 -9.00 -11.55
N GLU A 45 10.94 -9.36 -10.27
CA GLU A 45 11.84 -10.29 -9.60
C GLU A 45 11.13 -11.62 -9.25
N PRO A 46 11.41 -12.72 -9.98
CA PRO A 46 10.84 -14.04 -9.72
C PRO A 46 11.04 -14.54 -8.28
N ALA A 47 12.19 -14.25 -7.67
CA ALA A 47 12.46 -14.69 -6.29
C ALA A 47 11.46 -14.09 -5.28
N LEU A 48 10.94 -12.89 -5.55
CA LEU A 48 9.99 -12.21 -4.66
C LEU A 48 8.55 -12.78 -4.74
N HIS A 49 8.24 -13.63 -5.72
CA HIS A 49 6.91 -14.24 -5.83
C HIS A 49 6.88 -15.76 -6.01
N MET A 50 8.01 -16.39 -6.32
CA MET A 50 8.16 -17.85 -6.47
C MET A 50 9.47 -18.40 -5.85
N GLY A 51 10.31 -17.55 -5.25
CA GLY A 51 11.55 -17.98 -4.60
C GLY A 51 11.32 -18.64 -3.24
N ASP A 52 12.34 -19.35 -2.76
CA ASP A 52 12.32 -19.95 -1.43
C ASP A 52 12.36 -18.87 -0.35
N TYR A 53 11.56 -19.06 0.69
CA TYR A 53 11.56 -18.21 1.87
C TYR A 53 12.37 -18.86 3.00
N ARG A 54 13.26 -18.08 3.61
CA ARG A 54 13.97 -18.46 4.83
C ARG A 54 13.98 -17.27 5.78
N SER A 55 13.40 -17.46 6.96
CA SER A 55 13.53 -16.48 8.04
C SER A 55 14.89 -16.59 8.71
N ILE A 56 15.47 -15.45 9.07
CA ILE A 56 16.73 -15.33 9.78
C ILE A 56 16.44 -14.86 11.19
N ASP A 57 16.75 -15.71 12.17
CA ASP A 57 16.67 -15.35 13.58
C ASP A 57 17.87 -14.46 13.94
N VAL A 58 17.59 -13.19 14.25
CA VAL A 58 18.59 -12.18 14.65
C VAL A 58 18.67 -12.05 16.18
N ALA A 59 17.95 -12.90 16.94
CA ALA A 59 17.83 -12.82 18.39
C ALA A 59 17.43 -11.42 18.89
N ASN A 60 16.58 -10.74 18.12
CA ASN A 60 16.04 -9.42 18.42
C ASN A 60 14.57 -9.33 17.95
N ASP A 61 13.65 -9.16 18.90
CA ASP A 61 12.20 -9.15 18.65
C ASP A 61 11.72 -7.93 17.85
N ASP A 62 12.54 -6.87 17.75
CA ASP A 62 12.22 -5.64 17.01
C ASP A 62 12.60 -5.73 15.51
N VAL A 63 13.24 -6.81 15.07
CA VAL A 63 13.79 -6.93 13.71
C VAL A 63 13.23 -8.18 13.01
N PHE A 64 12.66 -7.97 11.83
CA PHE A 64 12.24 -9.05 10.93
C PHE A 64 13.25 -9.22 9.80
N ALA A 65 13.79 -10.44 9.65
CA ALA A 65 14.75 -10.80 8.60
C ALA A 65 14.53 -12.23 8.09
#